data_AF-A0A3M2BNP6-F1
#
_entry.id   AF-A0A3M2BNP6-F1
#
_cell.length_a   1.000
_cell.length_b   1.000
_cell.length_c   1.000
_cell.angle_alpha   90.00
_cell.angle_beta   90.00
_cell.angle_gamma   90.00
#
_symmetry.space_group_name_H-M   'P 1'
#
loop_
_entity.id
_entity.type
_entity.pdbx_description
1 polymer ?
#
loop_
_entity_poly.entity_id
_entity_poly.type
_entity_poly.pdbx_seq_one_letter_code
_entity_poly.pdbx_strand_id
1 'polypeptide(L)'
;MTDLLGLLEDARAREKARTLAYRALAAEAEELGDAPLAERLNALHADEQHHLSRLTARVLELGGRPAELARTPSTACALDGWEAVQREAEEDEVRWYERALATLPRDDVETEALLAEILESERHHARELGGKWMPA
;
A
#
# COMPACT_ATOMS: atom_id res chain seq x y z
N MET A 1 22.96 -10.19 6.36
CA MET A 1 21.80 -11.04 6.02
C MET A 1 20.57 -10.24 6.38
N THR A 2 19.72 -9.95 5.40
CA THR A 2 18.44 -9.28 5.62
C THR A 2 17.53 -10.22 6.38
N ASP A 3 16.90 -9.75 7.44
CA ASP A 3 15.83 -10.48 8.11
C ASP A 3 14.58 -10.41 7.21
N LEU A 4 14.30 -11.49 6.49
CA LEU A 4 13.20 -11.58 5.55
C LEU A 4 11.83 -11.38 6.22
N LEU A 5 11.65 -11.96 7.40
CA LEU A 5 10.40 -11.80 8.15
C LEU A 5 10.25 -10.36 8.64
N GLY A 6 11.35 -9.75 9.12
CA GLY A 6 11.37 -8.32 9.46
C GLY A 6 11.00 -7.43 8.27
N LEU A 7 11.56 -7.70 7.09
CA LEU A 7 11.25 -6.96 5.87
C LEU A 7 9.78 -7.09 5.47
N LEU A 8 9.21 -8.29 5.55
CA LEU A 8 7.80 -8.52 5.25
C LEU A 8 6.88 -7.86 6.27
N GLU A 9 7.24 -7.86 7.56
CA GLU A 9 6.49 -7.14 8.59
C GLU A 9 6.52 -5.62 8.35
N ASP A 10 7.67 -5.06 7.94
CA ASP A 10 7.77 -3.67 7.53
C ASP A 10 6.87 -3.37 6.32
N ALA A 11 6.89 -4.21 5.28
CA ALA A 11 5.98 -4.08 4.14
C ALA A 11 4.51 -4.09 4.59
N ARG A 12 4.11 -5.07 5.41
CA ARG A 12 2.74 -5.16 5.93
C ARG A 12 2.33 -3.91 6.71
N ALA A 13 3.22 -3.35 7.51
CA ALA A 13 2.93 -2.13 8.27
C ALA A 13 2.68 -0.93 7.36
N ARG A 14 3.41 -0.83 6.24
CA ARG A 14 3.26 0.23 5.23
C ARG A 14 1.95 0.10 4.46
N GLU A 15 1.66 -1.08 3.90
CA GLU A 15 0.38 -1.39 3.25
C GLU A 15 -0.81 -1.12 4.17
N LYS A 16 -0.67 -1.47 5.46
CA LYS A 16 -1.71 -1.19 6.44
C LYS A 16 -1.93 0.30 6.65
N ALA A 17 -0.87 1.11 6.63
CA ALA A 17 -0.99 2.56 6.75
C ALA A 17 -1.72 3.15 5.53
N ARG A 18 -1.39 2.69 4.32
CA ARG A 18 -2.08 3.08 3.07
C ARG A 18 -3.55 2.68 3.07
N THR A 19 -3.83 1.43 3.43
CA THR A 19 -5.20 0.91 3.64
C THR A 19 -6.02 1.82 4.56
N LEU A 20 -5.46 2.28 5.68
CA LEU A 20 -6.16 3.15 6.62
C LEU A 20 -6.35 4.58 6.09
N ALA A 21 -5.39 5.11 5.33
CA ALA A 21 -5.49 6.43 4.71
C ALA A 21 -6.61 6.48 3.67
N TYR A 22 -6.63 5.53 2.71
CA TYR A 22 -7.66 5.50 1.68
C TYR A 22 -9.06 5.23 2.25
N ARG A 23 -9.17 4.40 3.30
CA ARG A 23 -10.45 4.20 4.00
C ARG A 23 -10.98 5.50 4.63
N ALA A 24 -10.09 6.28 5.25
CA ALA A 24 -10.48 7.53 5.89
C ALA A 24 -10.94 8.56 4.85
N LEU A 25 -10.19 8.70 3.75
CA LEU A 25 -10.56 9.58 2.64
C LEU A 25 -11.87 9.15 1.98
N ALA A 26 -12.06 7.85 1.74
CA ALA A 26 -13.29 7.33 1.15
C ALA A 26 -14.51 7.65 2.03
N ALA A 27 -14.40 7.47 3.35
CA ALA A 27 -15.45 7.83 4.30
C ALA A 27 -15.77 9.33 4.28
N GLU A 28 -14.75 10.19 4.23
CA GLU A 28 -14.95 11.64 4.13
C GLU A 28 -15.65 12.02 2.81
N ALA A 29 -15.28 11.37 1.69
CA ALA A 29 -15.90 11.62 0.39
C ALA A 29 -17.38 11.18 0.38
N GLU A 30 -17.70 10.05 1.01
CA GLU A 30 -19.08 9.59 1.22
C GLU A 30 -19.89 10.58 2.07
N GLU A 31 -19.30 11.11 3.16
CA GLU A 31 -19.95 12.10 4.03
C GLU A 31 -20.27 13.42 3.29
N LEU A 32 -19.42 13.82 2.34
CA LEU A 32 -19.65 14.98 1.47
C LEU A 32 -20.58 14.68 0.28
N GLY A 33 -20.94 13.42 0.06
CA GLY A 33 -21.79 12.99 -1.07
C GLY A 33 -21.08 12.95 -2.42
N ASP A 34 -19.75 12.93 -2.45
CA ASP A 34 -18.94 12.81 -3.68
C ASP A 34 -18.74 11.33 -4.03
N ALA A 35 -19.79 10.72 -4.60
CA ALA A 35 -19.79 9.30 -4.95
C ALA A 35 -18.66 8.89 -5.93
N PRO A 36 -18.35 9.64 -7.01
CA PRO A 36 -17.23 9.31 -7.89
C PRO A 36 -15.88 9.28 -7.17
N LEU A 37 -15.63 10.23 -6.27
CA LEU A 37 -14.39 10.26 -5.50
C LEU A 37 -14.34 9.12 -4.48
N ALA A 38 -15.45 8.84 -3.79
CA ALA A 38 -15.55 7.70 -2.87
C ALA A 38 -15.30 6.37 -3.58
N GLU A 39 -15.82 6.17 -4.80
CA GLU A 39 -15.58 4.97 -5.59
C GLU A 39 -14.09 4.82 -5.94
N ARG A 40 -13.45 5.89 -6.41
CA ARG A 40 -12.01 5.91 -6.71
C ARG A 40 -11.16 5.57 -5.47
N LEU A 41 -11.48 6.18 -4.33
CA LEU A 41 -10.75 5.95 -3.08
C LEU A 41 -10.98 4.54 -2.52
N ASN A 42 -12.18 3.98 -2.71
CA ASN A 42 -12.48 2.60 -2.34
C ASN A 42 -11.76 1.58 -3.25
N ALA A 43 -11.54 1.89 -4.53
CA ALA A 43 -10.72 1.07 -5.42
C ALA A 43 -9.25 1.03 -4.93
N LEU A 44 -8.65 2.19 -4.68
CA LEU A 44 -7.30 2.27 -4.10
C LEU A 44 -7.23 1.53 -2.76
N HIS A 45 -8.22 1.72 -1.88
CA HIS A 45 -8.31 0.98 -0.62
C HIS A 45 -8.33 -0.54 -0.81
N ALA A 46 -9.02 -1.05 -1.84
CA ALA A 46 -9.10 -2.48 -2.12
C ALA A 46 -7.75 -3.04 -2.58
N ASP A 47 -7.00 -2.28 -3.39
CA ASP A 47 -5.66 -2.67 -3.85
C ASP A 47 -4.68 -2.79 -2.66
N GLU A 48 -4.65 -1.79 -1.77
CA GLU A 48 -3.82 -1.85 -0.54
C GLU A 48 -4.19 -3.03 0.37
N GLN A 49 -5.49 -3.33 0.50
CA GLN A 49 -5.94 -4.50 1.26
C GLN A 49 -5.46 -5.80 0.61
N HIS A 50 -5.46 -5.86 -0.72
CA HIS A 50 -4.98 -7.00 -1.47
C HIS A 50 -3.48 -7.23 -1.24
N HIS A 51 -2.66 -6.18 -1.33
CA HIS A 51 -1.22 -6.24 -1.02
C HIS A 51 -0.97 -6.72 0.40
N LEU A 52 -1.63 -6.10 1.39
CA LEU A 52 -1.52 -6.49 2.80
C LEU A 52 -1.88 -7.97 3.03
N SER A 53 -2.93 -8.45 2.37
CA SER A 53 -3.35 -9.85 2.46
C SER A 53 -2.28 -10.79 1.92
N ARG A 54 -1.70 -10.49 0.76
CA ARG A 54 -0.66 -11.30 0.14
C ARG A 54 0.64 -11.32 0.95
N LEU A 55 1.07 -10.18 1.49
CA LEU A 55 2.22 -10.12 2.39
C LEU A 55 1.97 -10.92 3.68
N THR A 56 0.76 -10.82 4.24
CA THR A 56 0.37 -11.60 5.42
C THR A 56 0.42 -13.10 5.14
N ALA A 57 -0.08 -13.54 3.98
CA ALA A 57 0.02 -14.93 3.54
C ALA A 57 1.48 -15.36 3.43
N ARG A 58 2.35 -14.53 2.83
CA ARG A 58 3.77 -14.84 2.70
C ARG A 58 4.48 -15.01 4.04
N VAL A 59 4.18 -14.16 5.02
CA VAL A 59 4.72 -14.31 6.39
C VAL A 59 4.31 -15.66 6.99
N LEU A 60 3.06 -16.08 6.81
CA LEU A 60 2.57 -17.37 7.30
C LEU A 60 3.24 -18.56 6.59
N GLU A 61 3.43 -18.49 5.28
CA GLU A 61 4.12 -19.52 4.48
C GLU A 61 5.55 -19.75 4.96
N LEU A 62 6.25 -18.69 5.33
CA LEU A 62 7.61 -18.75 5.90
C LEU A 62 7.64 -19.21 7.37
N GLY A 63 6.50 -19.59 7.94
CA GLY A 63 6.36 -20.01 9.33
C GLY A 63 6.39 -18.86 10.34
N GLY A 64 6.34 -17.62 9.86
CA GLY A 64 6.23 -16.42 10.69
C GLY A 64 4.87 -16.31 11.37
N ARG A 65 4.79 -15.41 12.35
CA ARG A 65 3.54 -15.04 13.02
C ARG A 65 3.29 -13.55 12.76
N PRO A 66 2.37 -13.22 11.84
CA PRO A 66 2.11 -11.83 11.50
C PRO A 66 1.77 -11.02 12.74
N ALA A 67 2.43 -9.87 12.93
CA ALA A 67 2.09 -9.00 14.04
C ALA A 67 0.66 -8.46 13.87
N GLU A 68 -0.03 -8.25 14.99
CA GLU A 68 -1.29 -7.54 15.01
C GLU A 68 -1.03 -6.06 14.74
N LEU A 69 -1.45 -5.60 13.56
CA LEU A 69 -1.32 -4.20 13.14
C LEU A 69 -2.54 -3.40 13.64
N ALA A 70 -2.71 -3.33 14.96
CA ALA A 70 -3.76 -2.55 15.57
C ALA A 70 -3.33 -1.08 15.69
N ARG A 71 -4.15 -0.19 15.11
CA ARG A 71 -4.11 1.28 15.30
C ARG A 71 -2.78 1.94 14.95
N THR A 72 -2.24 1.70 13.76
CA THR A 72 -1.36 2.71 13.17
C THR A 72 -2.19 4.00 13.09
N PRO A 73 -1.78 5.11 13.75
CA PRO A 73 -2.50 6.36 13.63
C PRO A 73 -2.54 6.70 12.15
N SER A 74 -3.74 6.73 11.58
CA SER A 74 -3.92 7.30 10.24
C SER A 74 -3.40 8.73 10.32
N THR A 75 -2.40 9.07 9.51
CA THR A 75 -2.12 10.47 9.25
C THR A 75 -3.38 11.02 8.64
N ALA A 76 -4.17 11.75 9.44
CA ALA A 76 -5.41 12.36 9.01
C ALA A 76 -5.10 13.24 7.79
N CYS A 77 -5.42 12.73 6.61
CA CYS A 77 -5.40 13.49 5.39
C CYS A 77 -6.82 13.99 5.20
N ALA A 78 -7.02 15.30 5.26
CA ALA A 78 -8.27 15.89 4.80
C ALA A 78 -8.39 15.68 3.28
N LEU A 79 -9.61 15.70 2.76
CA LEU A 79 -9.81 15.64 1.31
C LEU A 79 -9.18 16.82 0.56
N ASP A 80 -9.07 17.99 1.18
CA ASP A 80 -8.38 19.10 0.51
C ASP A 80 -6.88 18.78 0.32
N GLY A 81 -6.43 18.74 -0.93
CA GLY A 81 -5.05 18.38 -1.28
C GLY A 81 -4.69 16.91 -1.12
N TRP A 82 -5.65 16.00 -0.86
CA TRP A 82 -5.38 14.59 -0.56
C TRP A 82 -4.53 13.89 -1.62
N GLU A 83 -4.80 14.19 -2.89
CA GLU A 83 -4.19 13.49 -4.01
C GLU A 83 -2.69 13.78 -4.13
N ALA A 84 -2.25 15.00 -3.81
CA ALA A 84 -0.84 15.35 -3.79
C ALA A 84 -0.09 14.67 -2.63
N VAL A 85 -0.72 14.63 -1.46
CA VAL A 85 -0.18 13.95 -0.26
C VAL A 85 -0.06 12.45 -0.51
N GLN A 86 -1.10 11.83 -1.07
CA GLN A 86 -1.08 10.41 -1.37
C GLN A 86 -0.09 10.08 -2.49
N ARG A 87 0.05 10.91 -3.53
CA ARG A 87 1.08 10.70 -4.55
C ARG A 87 2.49 10.69 -3.96
N GLU A 88 2.81 11.65 -3.08
CA GLU A 88 4.12 11.68 -2.42
C GLU A 88 4.35 10.42 -1.58
N ALA A 89 3.30 9.95 -0.89
CA ALA A 89 3.36 8.69 -0.15
C ALA A 89 3.57 7.48 -1.07
N GLU A 90 2.90 7.38 -2.22
CA GLU A 90 3.12 6.28 -3.17
C GLU A 90 4.52 6.33 -3.78
N GLU A 91 5.05 7.51 -4.08
CA GLU A 91 6.44 7.64 -4.53
C GLU A 91 7.43 7.18 -3.46
N ASP A 92 7.13 7.40 -2.18
CA ASP A 92 7.90 6.87 -1.04
C ASP A 92 7.79 5.35 -0.91
N GLU A 93 6.61 4.76 -1.15
CA GLU A 93 6.42 3.31 -1.21
C GLU A 93 7.21 2.68 -2.35
N VAL A 94 7.13 3.26 -3.56
CA VAL A 94 7.94 2.83 -4.72
C VAL A 94 9.43 2.81 -4.36
N ARG A 95 9.94 3.90 -3.78
CA ARG A 95 11.35 3.99 -3.34
C ARG A 95 11.68 2.94 -2.28
N TRP A 96 10.75 2.61 -1.39
CA TRP A 96 10.95 1.60 -0.36
C TRP A 96 11.02 0.20 -0.96
N TYR A 97 10.08 -0.18 -1.81
CA TYR A 97 10.05 -1.48 -2.48
C TYR A 97 11.27 -1.72 -3.38
N GLU A 98 11.72 -0.68 -4.11
CA GLU A 98 12.97 -0.76 -4.89
C GLU A 98 14.19 -1.10 -4.02
N ARG A 99 14.29 -0.49 -2.83
CA ARG A 99 15.35 -0.81 -1.88
C ARG A 99 15.17 -2.20 -1.28
N ALA A 100 13.94 -2.58 -0.93
CA ALA A 100 13.62 -3.89 -0.37
C ALA A 100 14.08 -5.01 -1.32
N LEU A 101 13.68 -4.92 -2.60
CA LEU A 101 14.10 -5.83 -3.67
C LEU A 101 15.61 -5.90 -3.83
N ALA A 102 16.32 -4.75 -3.76
CA ALA A 102 17.77 -4.72 -3.86
C ALA A 102 18.49 -5.41 -2.68
N THR A 103 17.81 -5.58 -1.55
CA THR A 103 18.36 -6.16 -0.31
C THR A 103 17.90 -7.60 -0.05
N LEU A 104 16.98 -8.13 -0.86
CA LEU A 104 16.47 -9.49 -0.70
C LEU A 104 17.56 -10.55 -0.95
N PRO A 105 17.50 -11.69 -0.24
CA PRO A 105 18.25 -12.88 -0.62
C PRO A 105 17.86 -13.33 -2.05
N ARG A 106 18.85 -13.65 -2.89
CA ARG A 106 18.63 -14.00 -4.30
C ARG A 106 17.95 -15.36 -4.52
N ASP A 107 17.83 -16.15 -3.48
CA ASP A 107 17.25 -17.50 -3.50
C ASP A 107 15.76 -17.52 -3.12
N ASP A 108 15.21 -16.43 -2.59
CA ASP A 108 13.77 -16.31 -2.31
C ASP A 108 13.01 -15.67 -3.47
N VAL A 109 12.88 -16.43 -4.56
CA VAL A 109 12.20 -16.01 -5.79
C VAL A 109 10.72 -15.71 -5.60
N GLU A 110 10.07 -16.35 -4.63
CA GLU A 110 8.65 -16.14 -4.33
C GLU A 110 8.42 -14.79 -3.65
N THR A 111 9.25 -14.44 -2.67
CA THR A 111 9.17 -13.12 -2.05
C THR A 111 9.59 -12.03 -3.05
N GLU A 112 10.62 -12.26 -3.86
CA GLU A 112 11.03 -11.32 -4.91
C GLU A 112 9.87 -11.03 -5.88
N ALA A 113 9.21 -12.07 -6.39
CA ALA A 113 8.07 -11.92 -7.30
C ALA A 113 6.91 -11.15 -6.64
N LEU A 114 6.58 -11.47 -5.38
CA LEU A 114 5.54 -10.76 -4.64
C LEU A 114 5.85 -9.26 -4.49
N LEU A 115 7.05 -8.90 -4.05
CA LEU A 115 7.41 -7.49 -3.86
C LEU A 115 7.52 -6.75 -5.20
N ALA A 116 7.93 -7.43 -6.27
CA ALA A 116 7.99 -6.85 -7.61
C ALA A 116 6.60 -6.55 -8.18
N GLU A 117 5.62 -7.43 -7.96
CA GLU A 117 4.23 -7.20 -8.35
C GLU A 117 3.61 -6.02 -7.59
N ILE A 118 3.84 -5.94 -6.26
CA ILE A 118 3.38 -4.80 -5.46
C ILE A 118 4.04 -3.50 -5.96
N LEU A 119 5.35 -3.50 -6.20
CA LEU A 119 6.06 -2.35 -6.75
C LEU A 119 5.48 -1.87 -8.09
N GLU A 120 5.05 -2.78 -8.95
CA GLU A 120 4.39 -2.40 -10.21
C GLU A 120 3.07 -1.67 -9.97
N SER A 121 2.26 -2.15 -9.01
CA SER A 121 1.02 -1.49 -8.59
C SER A 121 1.31 -0.11 -7.99
N GLU A 122 2.28 0.03 -7.10
CA GLU A 122 2.60 1.35 -6.50
C GLU A 122 3.11 2.35 -7.53
N ARG A 123 3.88 1.89 -8.53
CA ARG A 123 4.26 2.72 -9.67
C ARG A 123 3.06 3.15 -10.50
N HIS A 124 2.03 2.32 -10.58
CA HIS A 124 0.79 2.68 -11.25
C HIS A 124 0.03 3.73 -10.43
N HIS A 125 -0.20 3.51 -9.13
CA HIS A 125 -0.84 4.46 -8.23
C HIS A 125 -0.16 5.84 -8.27
N ALA A 126 1.17 5.88 -8.12
CA ALA A 126 1.95 7.13 -8.16
C ALA A 126 1.81 7.91 -9.48
N ARG A 127 1.60 7.22 -10.61
CA ARG A 127 1.38 7.86 -11.92
C ARG A 127 -0.05 8.36 -12.10
N GLU A 128 -1.02 7.62 -11.58
CA GLU A 128 -2.44 7.96 -11.73
C GLU A 128 -2.86 9.09 -10.78
N LEU A 129 -2.27 9.14 -9.59
CA LEU A 129 -2.43 10.25 -8.67
C LEU A 129 -1.79 11.52 -9.25
N GLY A 130 -2.59 12.57 -9.46
CA GLY A 130 -2.17 13.81 -10.11
C GLY A 130 -2.34 13.83 -11.64
N GLY A 131 -2.85 12.74 -12.23
CA GLY A 131 -3.30 12.68 -13.61
C GLY A 131 -4.79 12.99 -13.76
N LYS A 132 -5.26 13.27 -14.99
CA LYS A 132 -6.70 13.21 -15.28
C LYS A 132 -7.12 11.74 -15.21
N TRP A 133 -7.74 11.34 -14.10
CA TRP A 133 -8.41 10.05 -13.98
C TRP A 133 -9.32 9.83 -15.20
N MET A 134 -9.11 8.73 -15.93
CA MET A 134 -10.03 8.27 -16.96
C MET A 134 -10.50 6.88 -16.53
N PRO A 135 -11.79 6.68 -16.20
CA PRO A 135 -12.31 5.34 -16.01
C PRO A 135 -12.19 4.55 -17.34
N ALA A 136 -11.74 3.30 -17.24
CA ALA A 136 -11.67 2.36 -18.35
C ALA A 136 -13.07 1.99 -18.90
#